data_AF-A0A1I2CMH6-F1
#
_entry.id   AF-A0A1I2CMH6-F1
#
_cell.length_a   1.000
_cell.length_b   1.000
_cell.length_c   1.000
_cell.angle_alpha   90.00
_cell.angle_beta   90.00
_cell.angle_gamma   90.00
#
_symmetry.space_group_name_H-M   'P 1'
#
loop_
_entity.id
_entity.type
_entity.pdbx_description
1 polymer ?
#
loop_
_entity_poly.entity_id
_entity_poly.type
_entity_poly.pdbx_seq_one_letter_code
_entity_poly.pdbx_strand_id
1 'polypeptide(L)'
;MPQFRKEGVRKDPAVREAAMRDAVRNGVDVGTDYASVRAQLHRLGKDGVRAAAQAAGHTPPSDRTIRRWAQQNRIPHERVAEAAQRADRVTRLGGVEAAAQQAGRSPKTVRDWMSNLDRQMRGDAQSAMDSADTADRRSAAGIPVTSSGTPARGAVLFASGDVNVKGSSSSSAYERYRNVLGHSLDVGTTQRIVEAMEAGDEDAARTAAEEFLSTGYAECEGYGPDFGWHFESLDNFQLIW
;
A
#
# COMPACT_ATOMS: atom_id res chain seq x y z
N MET A 1 -27.80 -2.65 -32.99
CA MET A 1 -27.65 -1.17 -32.91
C MET A 1 -26.39 -0.86 -32.12
N PRO A 2 -25.25 -0.48 -32.73
CA PRO A 2 -24.10 -0.02 -31.97
C PRO A 2 -24.40 1.42 -31.50
N GLN A 3 -24.44 1.63 -30.19
CA GLN A 3 -24.54 2.97 -29.63
C GLN A 3 -23.22 3.70 -29.89
N PHE A 4 -23.22 4.62 -30.85
CA PHE A 4 -22.19 5.64 -30.97
C PHE A 4 -22.23 6.51 -29.71
N ARG A 5 -21.21 6.39 -28.85
CA ARG A 5 -21.02 7.35 -27.76
C ARG A 5 -20.43 8.63 -28.37
N LYS A 6 -21.03 9.76 -27.99
CA LYS A 6 -20.60 11.12 -28.35
C LYS A 6 -19.10 11.29 -28.10
N GLU A 7 -18.41 11.97 -29.03
CA GLU A 7 -17.03 12.43 -28.87
C GLU A 7 -16.83 12.96 -27.44
N GLY A 8 -15.91 12.30 -26.72
CA GLY A 8 -15.62 12.65 -25.34
C GLY A 8 -15.18 14.12 -25.29
N VAL A 9 -15.84 14.89 -24.43
CA VAL A 9 -15.28 16.15 -23.95
C VAL A 9 -13.83 15.86 -23.56
N ARG A 10 -12.87 16.43 -24.29
CA ARG A 10 -11.44 16.32 -23.97
C ARG A 10 -11.26 16.91 -22.59
N LYS A 11 -11.29 16.05 -21.57
CA LYS A 11 -10.96 16.41 -20.20
C LYS A 11 -9.51 16.90 -20.22
N ASP A 12 -9.27 17.96 -19.46
CA ASP A 12 -7.92 18.49 -19.20
C ASP A 12 -6.97 17.33 -18.88
N PRO A 13 -5.80 17.22 -19.54
CA PRO A 13 -4.81 16.18 -19.26
C PRO A 13 -4.52 16.00 -17.77
N ALA A 14 -4.44 17.10 -17.01
CA ALA A 14 -4.18 17.04 -15.57
C ALA A 14 -5.33 16.35 -14.80
N VAL A 15 -6.58 16.56 -15.24
CA VAL A 15 -7.76 15.92 -14.63
C VAL A 15 -7.81 14.43 -14.97
N ARG A 16 -7.38 14.05 -16.19
CA ARG A 16 -7.28 12.63 -16.58
C ARG A 16 -6.19 11.92 -15.78
N GLU A 17 -5.03 12.54 -15.63
CA GLU A 17 -3.91 12.00 -14.84
C GLU A 17 -4.30 11.81 -13.37
N ALA A 18 -4.96 12.79 -12.77
CA ALA A 18 -5.46 12.69 -11.39
C ALA A 18 -6.50 11.57 -11.22
N ALA A 19 -7.44 11.44 -12.15
CA ALA A 19 -8.45 10.37 -12.11
C ALA A 19 -7.84 8.98 -12.28
N MET A 20 -6.82 8.85 -13.13
CA MET A 20 -6.09 7.60 -13.32
C MET A 20 -5.35 7.18 -12.05
N ARG A 21 -4.66 8.14 -11.42
CA ARG A 21 -3.99 7.98 -10.12
C ARG A 21 -4.96 7.50 -9.03
N ASP A 22 -6.11 8.16 -8.90
CA ASP A 22 -7.15 7.77 -7.94
C ASP A 22 -7.71 6.36 -8.23
N ALA A 23 -7.90 5.98 -9.49
CA ALA A 23 -8.39 4.64 -9.85
C ALA A 23 -7.40 3.54 -9.44
N VAL A 24 -6.09 3.75 -9.68
CA VAL A 24 -5.03 2.85 -9.22
C VAL A 24 -5.04 2.76 -7.69
N ARG A 25 -5.04 3.91 -7.00
CA ARG A 25 -5.07 4.01 -5.52
C ARG A 25 -6.15 3.14 -4.88
N ASN A 26 -7.36 3.18 -5.45
CA ASN A 26 -8.51 2.45 -4.91
C ASN A 26 -8.50 0.95 -5.20
N GLY A 27 -7.65 0.48 -6.13
CA GLY A 27 -7.63 -0.90 -6.59
C GLY A 27 -7.00 -1.91 -5.64
N VAL A 28 -6.23 -1.43 -4.67
CA VAL A 28 -5.66 -2.20 -3.56
C VAL A 28 -5.65 -1.30 -2.33
N ASP A 29 -6.65 -1.40 -1.44
CA ASP A 29 -6.57 -0.75 -0.14
C ASP A 29 -5.62 -1.58 0.75
N VAL A 30 -4.33 -1.29 0.66
CA VAL A 30 -3.26 -1.97 1.43
C VAL A 30 -3.27 -1.60 2.92
N GLY A 31 -4.40 -1.10 3.44
CA GLY A 31 -4.59 -0.76 4.84
C GLY A 31 -4.33 0.70 5.14
N THR A 32 -4.86 1.62 4.34
CA THR A 32 -4.86 3.05 4.69
C THR A 32 -5.52 3.29 6.06
N ASP A 33 -6.62 2.57 6.34
CA ASP A 33 -7.26 2.53 7.65
C ASP A 33 -6.40 1.86 8.73
N TYR A 34 -5.58 0.87 8.35
CA TYR A 34 -4.65 0.18 9.25
C TYR A 34 -3.57 1.12 9.79
N ALA A 35 -3.14 2.11 8.98
CA ALA A 35 -2.17 3.14 9.35
C ALA A 35 -2.77 4.37 10.04
N SER A 36 -4.11 4.48 10.13
CA SER A 36 -4.76 5.64 10.74
C SER A 36 -4.43 5.76 12.24
N VAL A 37 -4.26 6.99 12.73
CA VAL A 37 -4.11 7.28 14.17
C VAL A 37 -5.31 6.76 14.94
N ARG A 38 -6.52 6.82 14.36
CA ARG A 38 -7.71 6.24 14.97
C ARG A 38 -7.57 4.73 15.21
N ALA A 39 -7.16 3.95 14.21
CA ALA A 39 -6.99 2.51 14.34
C ALA A 39 -5.84 2.17 15.32
N GLN A 40 -4.75 2.92 15.26
CA GLN A 40 -3.63 2.84 16.19
C GLN A 40 -4.07 3.03 17.65
N LEU A 41 -4.79 4.10 17.94
CA LEU A 41 -5.30 4.39 19.29
C LEU A 41 -6.31 3.33 19.76
N HIS A 42 -7.10 2.78 18.83
CA HIS A 42 -8.05 1.71 19.14
C HIS A 42 -7.33 0.40 19.54
N ARG A 43 -6.32 -0.03 18.77
CA ARG A 43 -5.53 -1.24 19.05
C ARG A 43 -4.73 -1.14 20.35
N LEU A 44 -4.10 0.01 20.59
CA LEU A 44 -3.36 0.25 21.84
C LEU A 44 -4.25 0.27 23.08
N GLY A 45 -5.51 0.70 22.91
CA GLY A 45 -6.38 1.03 24.02
C GLY A 45 -5.89 2.23 24.83
N LYS A 46 -6.68 2.65 25.81
CA LYS A 46 -6.40 3.86 26.62
C LYS A 46 -5.08 3.75 27.39
N ASP A 47 -4.81 2.58 27.97
CA ASP A 47 -3.63 2.38 28.81
C ASP A 47 -2.34 2.32 27.99
N GLY A 48 -2.37 1.72 26.81
CA GLY A 48 -1.24 1.76 25.88
C GLY A 48 -0.89 3.18 25.44
N VAL A 49 -1.90 4.00 25.16
CA VAL A 49 -1.71 5.42 24.79
C VAL A 49 -1.15 6.24 25.96
N ARG A 50 -1.61 5.97 27.19
CA ARG A 50 -1.08 6.62 28.40
C ARG A 50 0.39 6.22 28.65
N ALA A 51 0.72 4.95 28.50
CA ALA A 51 2.09 4.46 28.62
C ALA A 51 3.01 5.07 27.56
N ALA A 52 2.55 5.21 26.32
CA ALA A 52 3.29 5.88 25.25
C ALA A 52 3.56 7.36 25.57
N ALA A 53 2.56 8.08 26.12
CA ALA A 53 2.76 9.46 26.56
C ALA A 53 3.79 9.57 27.69
N GLN A 54 3.76 8.66 28.66
CA GLN A 54 4.75 8.61 29.75
C GLN A 54 6.17 8.32 29.25
N ALA A 55 6.31 7.35 28.32
CA ALA A 55 7.58 7.05 27.67
C ALA A 55 8.16 8.26 26.92
N ALA A 56 7.29 9.08 26.33
CA ALA A 56 7.67 10.32 25.68
C ALA A 56 7.96 11.49 26.65
N GLY A 57 7.88 11.27 27.98
CA GLY A 57 8.11 12.31 29.00
C GLY A 57 6.93 13.26 29.20
N HIS A 58 5.74 12.92 28.70
CA HIS A 58 4.52 13.73 28.82
C HIS A 58 3.58 13.21 29.91
N THR A 59 2.75 14.11 30.43
CA THR A 59 1.64 13.75 31.32
C THR A 59 0.64 12.85 30.57
N PRO A 60 0.16 11.74 31.17
CA PRO A 60 -0.83 10.87 30.56
C PRO A 60 -2.08 11.64 30.09
N PRO A 61 -2.53 11.47 28.84
CA PRO A 61 -3.72 12.13 28.34
C PRO A 61 -5.00 11.57 28.99
N SER A 62 -5.99 12.43 29.14
CA SER A 62 -7.34 12.04 29.57
C SER A 62 -8.09 11.26 28.48
N ASP A 63 -9.13 10.52 28.86
CA ASP A 63 -10.01 9.81 27.92
C ASP A 63 -10.68 10.74 26.90
N ARG A 64 -10.94 11.99 27.28
CA ARG A 64 -11.49 13.00 26.37
C ARG A 64 -10.45 13.42 25.33
N THR A 65 -9.19 13.56 25.75
CA THR A 65 -8.06 13.90 24.88
C THR A 65 -7.82 12.79 23.86
N ILE A 66 -7.75 11.53 24.29
CA ILE A 66 -7.56 10.37 23.41
C ILE A 66 -8.68 10.28 22.37
N ARG A 67 -9.94 10.47 22.78
CA ARG A 67 -11.09 10.52 21.86
C ARG A 67 -10.97 11.64 20.84
N ARG A 68 -10.54 12.83 21.26
CA ARG A 68 -10.32 13.97 20.35
C ARG A 68 -9.23 13.65 19.32
N TRP A 69 -8.12 13.04 19.75
CA TRP A 69 -7.04 12.65 18.83
C TRP A 69 -7.51 11.63 17.80
N ALA A 70 -8.31 10.64 18.21
CA ALA A 70 -8.91 9.68 17.29
C ALA A 70 -9.88 10.33 16.30
N GLN A 71 -10.70 11.29 16.74
CA GLN A 71 -11.61 12.05 15.87
C GLN A 71 -10.87 12.93 14.86
N GLN A 72 -9.77 13.54 15.29
CA GLN A 72 -8.92 14.39 14.44
C GLN A 72 -7.92 13.57 13.61
N ASN A 73 -7.89 12.25 13.80
CA ASN A 73 -6.90 11.34 13.22
C ASN A 73 -5.45 11.85 13.39
N ARG A 74 -5.14 12.44 14.56
CA ARG A 74 -3.86 13.12 14.82
C ARG A 74 -3.49 13.10 16.29
N ILE A 75 -2.25 12.73 16.59
CA ILE A 75 -1.60 12.98 17.88
C ILE A 75 -0.76 14.26 17.74
N PRO A 76 -1.06 15.34 18.49
CA PRO A 76 -0.39 16.64 18.30
C PRO A 76 1.09 16.67 18.68
N HIS A 77 1.52 15.83 19.62
CA HIS A 77 2.90 15.79 20.12
C HIS A 77 3.69 14.71 19.39
N GLU A 78 4.73 15.12 18.66
CA GLU A 78 5.53 14.22 17.81
C GLU A 78 6.14 13.05 18.59
N ARG A 79 6.80 13.31 19.72
CA ARG A 79 7.37 12.24 20.57
C ARG A 79 6.31 11.26 21.08
N VAL A 80 5.10 11.73 21.38
CA VAL A 80 3.99 10.87 21.81
C VAL A 80 3.46 10.06 20.63
N ALA A 81 3.38 10.66 19.44
CA ALA A 81 2.97 9.99 18.22
C ALA A 81 3.95 8.86 17.87
N GLU A 82 5.24 9.14 17.95
CA GLU A 82 6.31 8.16 17.73
C GLU A 82 6.26 7.02 18.77
N ALA A 83 6.17 7.34 20.06
CA ALA A 83 6.05 6.33 21.11
C ALA A 83 4.82 5.44 20.92
N ALA A 84 3.68 6.05 20.57
CA ALA A 84 2.46 5.32 20.26
C ALA A 84 2.64 4.46 19.00
N GLN A 85 3.40 4.92 18.00
CA GLN A 85 3.62 4.16 16.76
C GLN A 85 4.48 2.93 17.02
N ARG A 86 5.56 3.09 17.79
CA ARG A 86 6.41 1.98 18.24
C ARG A 86 5.62 0.97 19.07
N ALA A 87 4.78 1.44 19.98
CA ALA A 87 3.94 0.58 20.80
C ALA A 87 2.89 -0.19 19.97
N ASP A 88 2.20 0.49 19.06
CA ASP A 88 1.16 -0.13 18.22
C ASP A 88 1.76 -1.18 17.30
N ARG A 89 2.94 -0.90 16.74
CA ARG A 89 3.70 -1.86 15.95
C ARG A 89 4.02 -3.14 16.72
N VAL A 90 4.49 -3.03 17.97
CA VAL A 90 4.74 -4.21 18.80
C VAL A 90 3.44 -4.95 19.13
N THR A 91 2.35 -4.23 19.42
CA THR A 91 1.03 -4.84 19.65
C THR A 91 0.54 -5.63 18.42
N ARG A 92 0.72 -5.08 17.21
CA ARG A 92 0.33 -5.73 15.94
C ARG A 92 1.12 -7.01 15.68
N LEU A 93 2.40 -7.02 16.01
CA LEU A 93 3.26 -8.20 15.94
C LEU A 93 2.93 -9.29 16.99
N GLY A 94 1.84 -9.17 17.75
CA GLY A 94 1.46 -10.13 18.79
C GLY A 94 2.04 -9.82 20.17
N GLY A 95 2.57 -8.61 20.37
CA GLY A 95 3.11 -8.14 21.63
C GLY A 95 4.63 -8.33 21.77
N VAL A 96 5.15 -8.01 22.95
CA VAL A 96 6.60 -7.89 23.20
C VAL A 96 7.35 -9.20 22.93
N GLU A 97 6.80 -10.35 23.34
CA GLU A 97 7.47 -11.66 23.19
C GLU A 97 7.59 -12.06 21.72
N ALA A 98 6.50 -11.92 20.95
CA ALA A 98 6.50 -12.22 19.52
C ALA A 98 7.39 -11.26 18.73
N ALA A 99 7.34 -9.96 19.04
CA ALA A 99 8.24 -8.97 18.45
C ALA A 99 9.72 -9.26 18.78
N ALA A 100 10.02 -9.73 19.99
CA ALA A 100 11.36 -10.11 20.39
C ALA A 100 11.87 -11.34 19.62
N GLN A 101 11.01 -12.35 19.43
CA GLN A 101 11.31 -13.51 18.61
C GLN A 101 11.59 -13.11 17.15
N GLN A 102 10.74 -12.26 16.57
CA GLN A 102 10.88 -11.79 15.19
C GLN A 102 12.16 -10.97 14.99
N ALA A 103 12.49 -10.10 15.95
CA ALA A 103 13.69 -9.27 15.90
C ALA A 103 14.98 -10.03 16.27
N GLY A 104 14.89 -11.27 16.76
CA GLY A 104 16.02 -12.01 17.31
C GLY A 104 16.67 -11.29 18.50
N ARG A 105 15.83 -10.77 19.41
CA ARG A 105 16.25 -9.98 20.60
C ARG A 105 15.54 -10.44 21.86
N SER A 106 15.93 -9.86 22.99
CA SER A 106 15.24 -10.10 24.26
C SER A 106 13.98 -9.24 24.39
N PRO A 107 12.93 -9.70 25.10
CA PRO A 107 11.75 -8.91 25.43
C PRO A 107 12.11 -7.59 26.13
N LYS A 108 13.17 -7.58 26.95
CA LYS A 108 13.67 -6.38 27.61
C LYS A 108 14.16 -5.35 26.60
N THR A 109 14.88 -5.78 25.56
CA THR A 109 15.35 -4.91 24.48
C THR A 109 14.18 -4.28 23.73
N VAL A 110 13.15 -5.06 23.43
CA VAL A 110 11.95 -4.55 22.74
C VAL A 110 11.21 -3.53 23.61
N ARG A 111 11.00 -3.81 24.91
CA ARG A 111 10.40 -2.83 25.83
C ARG A 111 11.20 -1.54 25.90
N ASP A 112 12.53 -1.66 25.95
CA ASP A 112 13.42 -0.50 25.95
C ASP A 112 13.29 0.32 24.66
N TRP A 113 13.16 -0.31 23.49
CA TRP A 113 12.88 0.42 22.24
C TRP A 113 11.53 1.12 22.22
N MET A 114 10.51 0.54 22.87
CA MET A 114 9.20 1.18 23.00
C MET A 114 9.25 2.39 23.96
N SER A 115 10.01 2.28 25.06
CA SER A 115 10.02 3.29 26.11
C SER A 115 11.11 4.36 25.97
N ASN A 116 12.21 4.06 25.28
CA ASN A 116 13.36 4.93 25.11
C ASN A 116 13.47 5.38 23.65
N LEU A 117 12.89 6.54 23.35
CA LEU A 117 12.84 7.10 22.00
C LEU A 117 14.23 7.42 21.43
N ASP A 118 15.20 7.73 22.29
CA ASP A 118 16.57 8.05 21.88
C ASP A 118 17.36 6.80 21.48
N ARG A 119 16.85 5.60 21.81
CA ARG A 119 17.46 4.34 21.40
C ARG A 119 16.86 3.88 20.07
N GLN A 120 17.72 3.77 19.08
CA GLN A 120 17.36 3.21 17.77
C GLN A 120 17.47 1.69 17.76
N MET A 121 16.61 1.05 16.97
CA MET A 121 16.76 -0.36 16.65
C MET A 121 18.01 -0.55 15.80
N ARG A 122 18.71 -1.68 16.00
CA ARG A 122 19.81 -2.05 15.09
C ARG A 122 19.23 -2.41 13.72
N GLY A 123 19.98 -2.14 12.66
CA GLY A 123 19.51 -2.29 11.27
C GLY A 123 18.87 -3.65 10.97
N ASP A 124 19.49 -4.74 11.43
CA ASP A 124 18.95 -6.10 11.25
C ASP A 124 17.60 -6.32 11.93
N ALA A 125 17.45 -5.86 13.17
CA ALA A 125 16.20 -5.96 13.91
C ALA A 125 15.12 -5.02 13.36
N GLN A 126 15.51 -3.82 12.93
CA GLN A 126 14.63 -2.86 12.26
C GLN A 126 14.06 -3.48 10.98
N SER A 127 14.92 -4.02 10.11
CA SER A 127 14.50 -4.70 8.88
C SER A 127 13.60 -5.91 9.17
N ALA A 128 13.94 -6.74 10.15
CA ALA A 128 13.13 -7.90 10.51
C ALA A 128 11.72 -7.51 10.99
N MET A 129 11.63 -6.45 11.80
CA MET A 129 10.33 -5.91 12.21
C MET A 129 9.60 -5.25 11.02
N ASP A 130 10.30 -4.61 10.08
CA ASP A 130 9.66 -3.86 8.96
C ASP A 130 9.02 -4.85 7.98
N SER A 131 9.72 -5.96 7.71
CA SER A 131 9.18 -7.07 6.94
C SER A 131 7.96 -7.70 7.61
N ALA A 132 8.02 -7.92 8.93
CA ALA A 132 6.89 -8.50 9.67
C ALA A 132 5.67 -7.56 9.72
N ASP A 133 5.89 -6.26 9.89
CA ASP A 133 4.82 -5.27 9.87
C ASP A 133 4.17 -5.17 8.48
N THR A 134 4.98 -5.23 7.42
CA THR A 134 4.49 -5.27 6.04
C THR A 134 3.68 -6.53 5.78
N ALA A 135 4.16 -7.69 6.25
CA ALA A 135 3.42 -8.96 6.14
C ALA A 135 2.05 -8.89 6.84
N ASP A 136 1.99 -8.32 8.05
CA ASP A 136 0.73 -8.18 8.80
C ASP A 136 -0.24 -7.21 8.11
N ARG A 137 0.25 -6.06 7.61
CA ARG A 137 -0.55 -5.11 6.81
C ARG A 137 -1.17 -5.76 5.59
N ARG A 138 -0.35 -6.46 4.80
CA ARG A 138 -0.78 -7.19 3.61
C ARG A 138 -1.81 -8.26 3.96
N SER A 139 -1.56 -9.05 5.01
CA SER A 139 -2.51 -10.06 5.49
C SER A 139 -3.84 -9.44 5.94
N ALA A 140 -3.81 -8.30 6.64
CA ALA A 140 -5.01 -7.59 7.06
C ALA A 140 -5.81 -7.02 5.87
N ALA A 141 -5.12 -6.67 4.78
CA ALA A 141 -5.73 -6.28 3.50
C ALA A 141 -6.22 -7.49 2.66
N GLY A 142 -6.16 -8.71 3.20
CA GLY A 142 -6.59 -9.93 2.50
C GLY A 142 -5.61 -10.41 1.44
N ILE A 143 -4.39 -9.85 1.39
CA ILE A 143 -3.35 -10.28 0.46
C ILE A 143 -2.72 -11.57 0.99
N PRO A 144 -2.77 -12.68 0.24
CA PRO A 144 -2.08 -13.91 0.61
C PRO A 144 -0.57 -13.67 0.54
N VAL A 145 0.11 -13.76 1.69
CA VAL A 145 1.56 -13.55 1.80
C VAL A 145 2.29 -14.79 2.29
N THR A 146 3.55 -14.90 1.88
CA THR A 146 4.52 -15.84 2.45
C THR A 146 4.95 -15.38 3.84
N SER A 147 5.73 -16.21 4.55
CA SER A 147 6.33 -15.83 5.83
C SER A 147 7.30 -14.65 5.73
N SER A 148 7.85 -14.36 4.54
CA SER A 148 8.68 -13.17 4.29
C SER A 148 7.87 -11.92 3.93
N GLY A 149 6.54 -12.02 3.89
CA GLY A 149 5.64 -10.90 3.58
C GLY A 149 5.46 -10.64 2.09
N THR A 150 6.07 -11.43 1.19
CA THR A 150 5.86 -11.31 -0.26
C THR A 150 4.55 -11.96 -0.66
N PRO A 151 3.87 -11.52 -1.74
CA PRO A 151 2.68 -12.21 -2.24
C PRO A 151 2.95 -13.70 -2.48
N ALA A 152 2.10 -14.57 -1.94
CA ALA A 152 2.24 -16.03 -2.04
C ALA A 152 1.80 -16.56 -3.40
N ARG A 153 0.97 -15.81 -4.13
CA ARG A 153 0.50 -16.11 -5.48
C ARG A 153 0.26 -14.83 -6.26
N GLY A 154 0.16 -14.97 -7.58
CA GLY A 154 -0.24 -13.88 -8.45
C GLY A 154 -1.69 -13.47 -8.23
N ALA A 155 -1.96 -12.17 -8.29
CA ALA A 155 -3.33 -11.65 -8.26
C ALA A 155 -3.97 -11.70 -9.65
N VAL A 156 -5.29 -11.59 -9.70
CA VAL A 156 -6.05 -11.43 -10.93
C VAL A 156 -6.32 -9.93 -11.13
N LEU A 157 -5.82 -9.38 -12.23
CA LEU A 157 -6.02 -7.97 -12.61
C LEU A 157 -7.34 -7.79 -13.35
N PHE A 158 -8.13 -6.82 -12.88
CA PHE A 158 -9.26 -6.25 -13.58
C PHE A 158 -8.99 -4.76 -13.83
N ALA A 159 -8.96 -4.36 -15.08
CA ALA A 159 -8.73 -2.97 -15.45
C ALA A 159 -9.62 -2.56 -16.62
N SER A 160 -10.02 -1.29 -16.67
CA SER A 160 -10.72 -0.76 -17.83
C SER A 160 -10.38 0.70 -18.07
N GLY A 161 -10.35 1.10 -19.34
CA GLY A 161 -10.06 2.47 -19.74
C GLY A 161 -9.75 2.61 -21.22
N ASP A 162 -9.45 3.83 -21.65
CA ASP A 162 -8.92 4.09 -22.99
C ASP A 162 -7.46 3.67 -23.05
N VAL A 163 -7.11 2.87 -24.06
CA VAL A 163 -5.74 2.40 -24.22
C VAL A 163 -5.22 2.69 -25.62
N ASN A 164 -3.92 2.92 -25.68
CA ASN A 164 -3.14 2.92 -26.89
C ASN A 164 -2.27 1.67 -26.87
N VAL A 165 -2.40 0.83 -27.89
CA VAL A 165 -1.62 -0.40 -28.01
C VAL A 165 -0.89 -0.40 -29.35
N LYS A 166 0.42 -0.60 -29.27
CA LYS A 166 1.28 -0.71 -30.46
C LYS A 166 2.22 -1.89 -30.28
N GLY A 167 2.03 -2.93 -31.08
CA GLY A 167 2.71 -4.22 -30.90
C GLY A 167 4.24 -4.18 -31.05
N SER A 168 4.74 -3.31 -31.91
CA SER A 168 6.17 -3.11 -32.19
C SER A 168 6.45 -1.69 -32.67
N SER A 169 7.74 -1.35 -32.76
CA SER A 169 8.20 -0.06 -33.30
C SER A 169 7.69 0.24 -34.72
N SER A 170 7.47 -0.80 -35.53
CA SER A 170 7.04 -0.72 -36.94
C SER A 170 5.54 -0.95 -37.15
N SER A 171 4.82 -1.44 -36.14
CA SER A 171 3.38 -1.66 -36.23
C SER A 171 2.57 -0.36 -36.12
N SER A 172 1.39 -0.33 -36.73
CA SER A 172 0.41 0.74 -36.51
C SER A 172 -0.14 0.66 -35.09
N ALA A 173 -0.18 1.80 -34.40
CA ALA A 173 -0.89 1.91 -33.14
C ALA A 173 -2.40 1.79 -33.34
N TYR A 174 -3.10 1.24 -32.35
CA TYR A 174 -4.54 1.36 -32.27
C TYR A 174 -4.97 1.89 -30.90
N GLU A 175 -5.95 2.79 -30.91
CA GLU A 175 -6.53 3.40 -29.73
C GLU A 175 -7.96 2.89 -29.56
N ARG A 176 -8.28 2.33 -28.38
CA ARG A 176 -9.63 1.85 -28.10
C ARG A 176 -9.86 1.74 -26.60
N TYR A 177 -11.10 1.92 -26.17
CA TYR A 177 -11.52 1.47 -24.85
C TYR A 177 -11.39 -0.05 -24.70
N ARG A 178 -10.71 -0.51 -23.63
CA ARG A 178 -10.52 -1.93 -23.32
C ARG A 178 -10.96 -2.26 -21.90
N ASN A 179 -11.46 -3.48 -21.76
CA ASN A 179 -11.68 -4.13 -20.48
C ASN A 179 -10.72 -5.33 -20.39
N VAL A 180 -9.77 -5.27 -19.47
CA VAL A 180 -9.00 -6.43 -19.02
C VAL A 180 -9.86 -7.14 -17.99
N LEU A 181 -10.50 -8.23 -18.42
CA LEU A 181 -11.41 -9.01 -17.59
C LEU A 181 -10.68 -10.23 -17.04
N GLY A 182 -10.07 -10.06 -15.88
CA GLY A 182 -9.60 -11.16 -15.06
C GLY A 182 -8.37 -11.88 -15.60
N HIS A 183 -7.26 -11.14 -15.76
CA HIS A 183 -5.99 -11.74 -16.21
C HIS A 183 -5.05 -12.00 -15.03
N SER A 184 -4.53 -13.22 -14.93
CA SER A 184 -3.66 -13.63 -13.83
C SER A 184 -2.26 -13.07 -13.99
N LEU A 185 -1.84 -12.25 -13.03
CA LEU A 185 -0.47 -11.74 -12.93
C LEU A 185 0.47 -12.85 -12.45
N ASP A 186 1.75 -12.74 -12.80
CA ASP A 186 2.79 -13.50 -12.10
C ASP A 186 3.07 -12.88 -10.71
N VAL A 187 3.75 -13.64 -9.84
CA VAL A 187 4.07 -13.19 -8.47
C VAL A 187 4.97 -11.95 -8.47
N GLY A 188 5.92 -11.86 -9.41
CA GLY A 188 6.85 -10.74 -9.49
C GLY A 188 6.15 -9.44 -9.88
N THR A 189 5.30 -9.47 -10.90
CA THR A 189 4.46 -8.31 -11.27
C THR A 189 3.50 -7.94 -10.15
N THR A 190 2.85 -8.92 -9.53
CA THR A 190 1.97 -8.70 -8.38
C THR A 190 2.70 -7.98 -7.24
N GLN A 191 3.91 -8.43 -6.90
CA GLN A 191 4.74 -7.82 -5.88
C GLN A 191 5.09 -6.37 -6.21
N ARG A 192 5.52 -6.08 -7.46
CA ARG A 192 5.85 -4.72 -7.88
C ARG A 192 4.67 -3.76 -7.76
N ILE A 193 3.47 -4.21 -8.16
CA ILE A 193 2.25 -3.39 -8.04
C ILE A 193 1.94 -3.13 -6.56
N VAL A 194 1.94 -4.17 -5.71
CA VAL A 194 1.66 -3.99 -4.27
C VAL A 194 2.68 -3.07 -3.60
N GLU A 195 3.98 -3.21 -3.89
CA GLU A 195 5.02 -2.36 -3.30
C GLU A 195 4.91 -0.90 -3.74
N ALA A 196 4.64 -0.66 -5.03
CA ALA A 196 4.39 0.68 -5.54
C ALA A 196 3.18 1.33 -4.88
N MET A 197 2.09 0.57 -4.71
CA MET A 197 0.88 1.01 -4.02
C MET A 197 1.12 1.32 -2.54
N GLU A 198 1.90 0.51 -1.83
CA GLU A 198 2.30 0.76 -0.45
C GLU A 198 3.16 2.02 -0.28
N ALA A 199 3.97 2.34 -1.31
CA ALA A 199 4.75 3.57 -1.37
C ALA A 199 3.93 4.81 -1.77
N GLY A 200 2.67 4.62 -2.20
CA GLY A 200 1.85 5.68 -2.79
C GLY A 200 2.30 6.08 -4.20
N ASP A 201 3.10 5.25 -4.86
CA ASP A 201 3.59 5.45 -6.23
C ASP A 201 2.65 4.79 -7.25
N GLU A 202 1.52 5.45 -7.48
CA GLU A 202 0.49 4.99 -8.42
C GLU A 202 1.01 4.88 -9.86
N ASP A 203 1.98 5.71 -10.25
CA ASP A 203 2.58 5.67 -11.58
C ASP A 203 3.46 4.43 -11.76
N ALA A 204 4.25 4.06 -10.75
CA ALA A 204 5.01 2.80 -10.78
C ALA A 204 4.07 1.57 -10.79
N ALA A 205 2.96 1.62 -10.03
CA ALA A 205 1.95 0.56 -10.05
C ALA A 205 1.29 0.40 -11.43
N ARG A 206 0.92 1.51 -12.08
CA ARG A 206 0.42 1.51 -13.46
C ARG A 206 1.45 0.92 -14.43
N THR A 207 2.68 1.41 -14.35
CA THR A 207 3.78 1.00 -15.25
C THR A 207 4.01 -0.51 -15.18
N ALA A 208 4.02 -1.10 -13.98
CA ALA A 208 4.16 -2.54 -13.81
C ALA A 208 2.99 -3.33 -14.43
N ALA A 209 1.76 -2.81 -14.34
CA ALA A 209 0.60 -3.43 -14.98
C ALA A 209 0.65 -3.30 -16.51
N GLU A 210 1.04 -2.14 -17.04
CA GLU A 210 1.19 -1.91 -18.48
C GLU A 210 2.28 -2.78 -19.11
N GLU A 211 3.43 -2.93 -18.45
CA GLU A 211 4.50 -3.81 -18.89
C GLU A 211 4.03 -5.27 -18.99
N PHE A 212 3.30 -5.72 -17.97
CA PHE A 212 2.70 -7.05 -17.96
C PHE A 212 1.64 -7.21 -19.05
N LEU A 213 0.75 -6.24 -19.24
CA LEU A 213 -0.27 -6.29 -20.28
C LEU A 213 0.33 -6.21 -21.67
N SER A 214 1.44 -5.51 -21.85
CA SER A 214 2.15 -5.43 -23.12
C SER A 214 2.63 -6.80 -23.57
N THR A 215 3.30 -7.53 -22.68
CA THR A 215 3.97 -8.80 -23.02
C THR A 215 3.09 -10.02 -22.79
N GLY A 216 2.38 -10.06 -21.66
CA GLY A 216 1.59 -11.21 -21.20
C GLY A 216 0.11 -11.19 -21.59
N TYR A 217 -0.40 -10.11 -22.17
CA TYR A 217 -1.81 -10.02 -22.62
C TYR A 217 -1.95 -9.63 -24.09
N ALA A 218 -1.29 -8.54 -24.51
CA ALA A 218 -1.35 -8.04 -25.87
C ALA A 218 -0.25 -8.60 -26.78
N GLU A 219 0.71 -9.35 -26.22
CA GLU A 219 1.81 -10.03 -26.93
C GLU A 219 2.62 -9.06 -27.82
N CYS A 220 2.85 -7.85 -27.33
CA CYS A 220 3.76 -6.88 -27.94
C CYS A 220 5.21 -7.36 -27.82
N GLU A 221 6.10 -6.85 -28.68
CA GLU A 221 7.55 -7.14 -28.64
C GLU A 221 8.21 -6.70 -27.32
N GLY A 222 7.58 -5.79 -26.59
CA GLY A 222 8.00 -5.34 -25.28
C GLY A 222 7.15 -4.17 -24.79
N TYR A 223 7.68 -3.48 -23.78
CA TYR A 223 7.12 -2.26 -23.24
C TYR A 223 8.16 -1.15 -23.32
N GLY A 224 7.77 -0.01 -23.88
CA GLY A 224 8.61 1.17 -24.03
C GLY A 224 7.74 2.41 -24.26
N PRO A 225 8.35 3.60 -24.35
CA PRO A 225 7.58 4.84 -24.53
C PRO A 225 6.80 4.88 -25.85
N ASP A 226 7.30 4.19 -26.88
CA ASP A 226 6.74 4.25 -28.24
C ASP A 226 6.02 2.98 -28.70
N PHE A 227 5.99 1.92 -27.87
CA PHE A 227 5.34 0.63 -28.17
C PHE A 227 4.98 -0.11 -26.87
N GLY A 228 4.00 -1.01 -26.94
CA GLY A 228 3.40 -1.67 -25.79
C GLY A 228 1.93 -1.26 -25.57
N TRP A 229 1.41 -1.61 -24.41
CA TRP A 229 0.10 -1.25 -23.90
C TRP A 229 0.22 -0.05 -22.96
N HIS A 230 -0.48 1.04 -23.27
CA HIS A 230 -0.48 2.27 -22.49
C HIS A 230 -1.92 2.69 -22.16
N PHE A 231 -2.21 2.98 -20.89
CA PHE A 231 -3.49 3.57 -20.50
C PHE A 231 -3.46 5.08 -20.72
N GLU A 232 -4.36 5.59 -21.57
CA GLU A 232 -4.61 7.03 -21.69
C GLU A 232 -5.65 7.53 -20.68
N SER A 233 -6.49 6.60 -20.21
CA SER A 233 -7.41 6.80 -19.09
C SER A 233 -7.59 5.47 -18.37
N LEU A 234 -7.93 5.56 -17.08
CA LEU A 234 -8.22 4.40 -16.25
C LEU A 234 -9.52 4.66 -15.51
N ASP A 235 -10.55 3.90 -15.84
CA ASP A 235 -11.87 3.98 -15.20
C ASP A 235 -11.97 2.98 -14.03
N ASN A 236 -11.26 1.85 -14.13
CA ASN A 236 -11.20 0.83 -13.09
C ASN A 236 -9.82 0.18 -13.05
N PHE A 237 -9.37 -0.14 -11.85
CA PHE A 237 -8.17 -0.93 -11.58
C PHE A 237 -8.38 -1.68 -10.29
N GLN A 238 -8.30 -3.00 -10.31
CA GLN A 238 -8.55 -3.86 -9.15
C GLN A 238 -7.68 -5.10 -9.21
N LEU A 239 -7.11 -5.48 -8.07
CA LEU A 239 -6.48 -6.78 -7.87
C LEU A 239 -7.40 -7.67 -7.03
N ILE A 240 -7.64 -8.88 -7.50
CA ILE A 240 -8.39 -9.92 -6.77
C ILE A 240 -7.45 -11.08 -6.46
N TRP A 241 -7.49 -11.54 -5.21
CA TRP A 241 -6.50 -12.47 -4.67
C TRP A 241 -6.88 -13.94 -4.75
#